data_AF-A0A8T4R3C0-F1
#
_entry.id   AF-A0A8T4R3C0-F1
#
_cell.length_a   1.000
_cell.length_b   1.000
_cell.length_c   1.000
_cell.angle_alpha   90.00
_cell.angle_beta   90.00
_cell.angle_gamma   90.00
#
_symmetry.space_group_name_H-M   'P 1'
#
loop_
_entity.id
_entity.type
_entity.pdbx_description
1 polymer ?
#
loop_
_entity_poly.entity_id
_entity_poly.type
_entity_poly.pdbx_seq_one_letter_code
_entity_poly.pdbx_strand_id
1 'polypeptide(L)'
;MAIFHIKGLNDDGLDDLVRRHTARRPDEKKKIVADSSSHLALKEVLEKFCLLLKLDRNSFFYEDRFRELRDRTITELTEVLTPAEIEVALQLICYQIENEPKNETLAKLIPETVGAFITKFIQISYNAGNNNFYLNTKCYSQKIHDIGCHLNGTEERYVKVKIDGDVQGLCKRSSYCEFEINENIVRDLQGLGFKSRKCAITINGTFPVDEGILGINISESRLKTKNEETLRQLMSHTFGLNPKGCNYQILFIKPNEQEELVLKFEVCESDNCKAQIDINKEYYKFIEPSIQRKIDIGHYDLICNVNLF
;
A
#
# COMPACT_ATOMS: atom_id res chain seq x y z
N MET A 1 9.40 49.10 -29.64
CA MET A 1 9.99 49.05 -28.29
C MET A 1 8.85 48.83 -27.33
N ALA A 2 8.56 47.58 -27.00
CA ALA A 2 7.45 47.19 -26.13
C ALA A 2 8.04 46.70 -24.81
N ILE A 3 7.78 47.44 -23.73
CA ILE A 3 8.13 47.07 -22.36
C ILE A 3 6.98 46.18 -21.86
N PHE A 4 7.25 44.90 -21.65
CA PHE A 4 6.35 44.00 -20.92
C PHE A 4 6.73 44.02 -19.44
N HIS A 5 5.91 44.67 -18.63
CA HIS A 5 5.89 44.47 -17.19
C HIS A 5 5.27 43.11 -16.89
N ILE A 6 6.08 42.14 -16.45
CA ILE A 6 5.58 40.94 -15.77
C ILE A 6 5.55 41.26 -14.27
N LYS A 7 4.36 41.56 -13.76
CA LYS A 7 4.05 41.64 -12.34
C LYS A 7 3.88 40.22 -11.78
N GLY A 8 4.64 39.90 -10.75
CA GLY A 8 4.25 38.99 -9.66
C GLY A 8 4.04 37.52 -10.01
N LEU A 9 5.14 36.78 -10.19
CA LEU A 9 5.16 35.37 -9.78
C LEU A 9 5.35 35.38 -8.26
N ASN A 10 4.29 35.13 -7.51
CA ASN A 10 4.38 34.94 -6.07
C ASN A 10 5.27 33.72 -5.81
N ASP A 11 6.36 33.95 -5.08
CA ASP A 11 7.16 32.95 -4.38
C ASP A 11 6.29 32.26 -3.32
N ASP A 12 5.40 31.37 -3.74
CA ASP A 12 4.70 30.46 -2.83
C ASP A 12 5.71 29.37 -2.39
N GLY A 13 6.60 29.74 -1.46
CA GLY A 13 7.64 28.85 -0.94
C GLY A 13 7.08 27.68 -0.11
N LEU A 14 7.93 26.69 0.17
CA LEU A 14 7.62 25.55 1.03
C LEU A 14 7.06 25.98 2.40
N ASP A 15 7.56 27.09 2.95
CA ASP A 15 7.07 27.67 4.20
C ASP A 15 5.61 28.15 4.11
N ASP A 16 5.17 28.69 2.97
CA ASP A 16 3.78 29.09 2.74
C ASP A 16 2.86 27.89 2.51
N LEU A 17 3.38 26.81 1.93
CA LEU A 17 2.67 25.54 1.79
C LEU A 17 2.40 24.91 3.16
N VAL A 18 3.44 24.81 4.00
CA VAL A 18 3.34 24.32 5.37
C VAL A 18 2.40 25.23 6.18
N ARG A 19 2.54 26.56 6.07
CA ARG A 19 1.69 27.51 6.81
C ARG A 19 0.22 27.42 6.44
N ARG A 20 -0.12 27.31 5.14
CA ARG A 20 -1.53 27.22 4.69
C ARG A 20 -2.22 25.94 5.13
N HIS A 21 -1.51 24.81 5.17
CA HIS A 21 -2.08 23.53 5.60
C HIS A 21 -2.11 23.33 7.12
N THR A 22 -1.20 23.98 7.86
CA THR A 22 -1.21 23.97 9.33
C THR A 22 -2.16 25.01 9.92
N ALA A 23 -2.42 26.12 9.21
CA ALA A 23 -3.39 27.13 9.60
C ALA A 23 -4.83 26.76 9.15
N ARG A 24 -5.51 25.90 9.91
CA ARG A 24 -6.95 25.64 9.71
C ARG A 24 -7.81 26.86 10.08
N ARG A 25 -8.99 27.00 9.43
CA ARG A 25 -9.98 28.06 9.69
C ARG A 25 -10.38 28.13 11.17
N PRO A 26 -10.75 29.31 11.70
CA PRO A 26 -10.87 29.56 13.14
C PRO A 26 -11.87 28.68 13.91
N ASP A 27 -12.80 28.02 13.21
CA ASP A 27 -14.00 27.44 13.82
C ASP A 27 -13.92 25.92 14.08
N GLU A 28 -12.83 25.26 13.68
CA GLU A 28 -12.60 23.82 13.94
C GLU A 28 -11.28 23.57 14.68
N LYS A 29 -11.05 24.27 15.79
CA LYS A 29 -9.89 24.04 16.65
C LYS A 29 -10.01 22.72 17.43
N LYS A 30 -9.73 21.58 16.78
CA LYS A 30 -8.96 20.53 17.47
C LYS A 30 -7.53 21.06 17.56
N LYS A 31 -7.15 21.48 18.77
CA LYS A 31 -5.85 22.07 19.09
C LYS A 31 -4.77 21.00 18.89
N ILE A 32 -4.24 20.87 17.67
CA ILE A 32 -2.96 20.18 17.45
C ILE A 32 -1.89 21.16 17.94
N VAL A 33 -1.38 20.91 19.14
CA VAL A 33 -0.16 21.56 19.64
C VAL A 33 0.98 20.83 18.96
N ALA A 34 1.33 21.23 17.74
CA ALA A 34 2.60 20.85 17.14
C ALA A 34 3.68 21.68 17.83
N ASP A 35 4.57 21.02 18.57
CA ASP A 35 5.74 21.68 19.13
C ASP A 35 6.63 22.19 17.98
N SER A 36 7.42 23.23 18.24
CA SER A 36 8.35 23.82 17.26
C SER A 36 9.27 22.79 16.57
N SER A 37 9.60 21.68 17.25
CA SER A 37 10.37 20.56 16.71
C SER A 37 9.66 19.74 15.64
N SER A 38 8.33 19.59 15.75
CA SER A 38 7.48 18.87 14.79
C SER A 38 7.46 19.55 13.42
N HIS A 39 7.45 20.89 13.41
CA HIS A 39 7.51 21.68 12.18
C HIS A 39 8.87 21.58 11.49
N LEU A 40 9.96 21.46 12.26
CA LEU A 40 11.31 21.33 11.71
C LEU A 40 11.50 19.98 11.01
N ALA A 41 11.11 18.88 11.67
CA ALA A 41 11.20 17.54 11.08
C ALA A 41 10.40 17.44 9.78
N LEU A 42 9.15 17.96 9.76
CA LEU A 42 8.34 17.98 8.54
C LEU A 42 8.99 18.80 7.42
N LYS A 43 9.58 19.96 7.74
CA LYS A 43 10.27 20.80 6.75
C LYS A 43 11.47 20.09 6.14
N GLU A 44 12.34 19.50 6.97
CA GLU A 44 13.51 18.74 6.51
C GLU A 44 13.12 17.58 5.59
N VAL A 45 12.04 16.88 5.94
CA VAL A 45 11.48 15.79 5.12
C VAL A 45 11.04 16.28 3.74
N LEU A 46 10.32 17.39 3.68
CA LEU A 46 9.86 17.96 2.42
C LEU A 46 11.03 18.50 1.58
N GLU A 47 12.05 19.07 2.20
CA GLU A 47 13.27 19.52 1.51
C GLU A 47 14.01 18.34 0.87
N LYS A 48 14.20 17.23 1.61
CA LYS A 48 14.81 16.00 1.08
C LYS A 48 14.02 15.44 -0.11
N PHE A 49 12.69 15.43 -0.03
CA PHE A 49 11.85 15.00 -1.15
C PHE A 49 11.97 15.93 -2.36
N CYS A 50 11.94 17.25 -2.14
CA CYS A 50 12.12 18.24 -3.21
C CYS A 50 13.48 18.10 -3.91
N LEU A 51 14.54 17.77 -3.16
CA LEU A 51 15.86 17.52 -3.74
C LEU A 51 15.85 16.32 -4.71
N LEU A 52 15.12 15.25 -4.39
CA LEU A 52 14.95 14.10 -5.30
C LEU A 52 14.31 14.53 -6.63
N LEU A 53 13.31 15.42 -6.59
CA LEU A 53 12.60 15.87 -7.79
C LEU A 53 13.41 16.82 -8.69
N LYS A 54 14.49 17.42 -8.16
CA LYS A 54 15.34 18.40 -8.86
C LYS A 54 16.47 17.77 -9.68
N LEU A 55 16.58 16.44 -9.72
CA LEU A 55 17.57 15.75 -10.56
C LEU A 55 17.43 16.13 -12.04
N ASP A 56 18.57 16.33 -12.72
CA ASP A 56 18.63 16.71 -14.14
C ASP A 56 17.95 15.66 -15.03
N ARG A 57 16.80 16.06 -15.58
CA ARG A 57 15.84 15.23 -16.32
C ARG A 57 16.32 14.85 -17.73
N ASN A 58 17.47 15.35 -18.17
CA ASN A 58 17.99 15.15 -19.52
C ASN A 58 19.08 14.06 -19.63
N SER A 59 19.36 13.33 -18.55
CA SER A 59 20.38 12.28 -18.56
C SER A 59 19.90 10.98 -19.21
N PHE A 60 20.75 10.36 -20.04
CA PHE A 60 20.50 9.03 -20.61
C PHE A 60 20.42 7.92 -19.53
N PHE A 61 21.00 8.15 -18.35
CA PHE A 61 21.00 7.24 -17.19
C PHE A 61 20.06 7.74 -16.07
N TYR A 62 19.06 8.55 -16.43
CA TYR A 62 18.22 9.24 -15.45
C TYR A 62 17.50 8.27 -14.50
N GLU A 63 16.93 7.19 -15.01
CA GLU A 63 16.15 6.25 -14.19
C GLU A 63 17.03 5.57 -13.12
N ASP A 64 18.18 5.01 -13.50
CA ASP A 64 19.08 4.33 -12.57
C ASP A 64 19.62 5.30 -11.51
N ARG A 65 20.04 6.50 -11.92
CA ARG A 65 20.51 7.54 -10.99
C ARG A 65 19.40 8.03 -10.06
N PHE A 66 18.18 8.15 -10.58
CA PHE A 66 17.03 8.54 -9.78
C PHE A 66 16.71 7.46 -8.73
N ARG A 67 16.72 6.18 -9.12
CA ARG A 67 16.53 5.05 -8.17
C ARG A 67 17.65 5.01 -7.12
N GLU A 68 18.91 5.17 -7.52
CA GLU A 68 20.05 5.23 -6.60
C GLU A 68 19.92 6.39 -5.60
N LEU A 69 19.62 7.60 -6.07
CA LEU A 69 19.45 8.76 -5.19
C LEU A 69 18.23 8.60 -4.27
N ARG A 70 17.12 8.06 -4.78
CA ARG A 70 15.94 7.71 -3.99
C ARG A 70 16.33 6.77 -2.87
N ASP A 71 16.97 5.65 -3.18
CA ASP A 71 17.32 4.60 -2.21
C ASP A 71 18.29 5.13 -1.15
N ARG A 72 19.26 5.97 -1.58
CA ARG A 72 20.16 6.67 -0.67
C ARG A 72 19.42 7.64 0.26
N THR A 73 18.59 8.52 -0.30
CA THR A 73 17.81 9.50 0.47
C THR A 73 16.90 8.81 1.47
N ILE A 74 16.19 7.74 1.06
CA ILE A 74 15.34 6.93 1.94
C ILE A 74 16.15 6.28 3.07
N THR A 75 17.37 5.84 2.80
CA THR A 75 18.25 5.23 3.80
C THR A 75 18.72 6.27 4.83
N GLU A 76 18.94 7.51 4.40
CA GLU A 76 19.39 8.64 5.23
C GLU A 76 18.25 9.34 6.00
N LEU A 77 16.99 8.90 5.84
CA LEU A 77 15.87 9.38 6.64
C LEU A 77 15.98 8.90 8.10
N THR A 78 15.89 9.84 9.03
CA THR A 78 15.98 9.58 10.47
C THR A 78 14.89 10.30 11.28
N GLU A 79 14.17 11.21 10.64
CA GLU A 79 13.19 12.08 11.26
C GLU A 79 11.98 11.27 11.73
N VAL A 80 11.65 11.41 13.01
CA VAL A 80 10.47 10.77 13.60
C VAL A 80 9.28 11.69 13.44
N LEU A 81 8.38 11.33 12.53
CA LEU A 81 7.09 12.00 12.36
C LEU A 81 6.00 11.24 13.10
N THR A 82 5.04 11.94 13.69
CA THR A 82 3.79 11.36 14.22
C THR A 82 2.88 10.86 13.08
N PRO A 83 1.90 9.98 13.36
CA PRO A 83 0.96 9.53 12.34
C PRO A 83 0.25 10.67 11.59
N ALA A 84 -0.12 11.75 12.29
CA ALA A 84 -0.76 12.91 11.68
C ALA A 84 0.20 13.71 10.79
N GLU A 85 1.47 13.84 11.17
CA GLU A 85 2.47 14.52 10.35
C GLU A 85 2.81 13.73 9.08
N ILE A 86 2.79 12.40 9.14
CA ILE A 86 2.98 11.55 7.95
C ILE A 86 1.83 11.76 6.95
N GLU A 87 0.60 11.86 7.44
CA GLU A 87 -0.56 12.19 6.59
C GLU A 87 -0.40 13.57 5.93
N VAL A 88 0.01 14.57 6.71
CA VAL A 88 0.28 15.93 6.19
C VAL A 88 1.43 15.91 5.18
N ALA A 89 2.53 15.21 5.46
CA ALA A 89 3.66 15.08 4.55
C ALA A 89 3.24 14.47 3.21
N LEU A 90 2.43 13.40 3.25
CA LEU A 90 1.86 12.79 2.05
C LEU A 90 1.05 13.81 1.23
N GLN A 91 0.13 14.54 1.87
CA GLN A 91 -0.71 15.52 1.17
C GLN A 91 0.11 16.65 0.53
N LEU A 92 1.11 17.17 1.24
CA LEU A 92 1.98 18.23 0.74
C LEU A 92 2.84 17.74 -0.43
N ILE A 93 3.38 16.53 -0.33
CA ILE A 93 4.12 15.87 -1.41
C ILE A 93 3.22 15.72 -2.64
N CYS A 94 2.02 15.16 -2.48
CA CYS A 94 1.05 14.97 -3.55
C CYS A 94 0.69 16.29 -4.23
N TYR A 95 0.41 17.33 -3.45
CA TYR A 95 0.13 18.67 -3.99
C TYR A 95 1.31 19.23 -4.79
N GLN A 96 2.54 19.10 -4.29
CA GLN A 96 3.72 19.59 -5.00
C GLN A 96 3.89 18.88 -6.35
N ILE A 97 3.80 17.55 -6.37
CA ILE A 97 4.03 16.78 -7.60
C ILE A 97 2.90 16.91 -8.61
N GLU A 98 1.66 17.20 -8.23
CA GLU A 98 0.58 17.40 -9.22
C GLU A 98 0.80 18.61 -10.11
N ASN A 99 1.42 19.66 -9.56
CA ASN A 99 1.64 20.91 -10.26
C ASN A 99 2.94 20.95 -11.08
N GLU A 100 3.77 19.90 -10.97
CA GLU A 100 5.05 19.81 -11.67
C GLU A 100 4.91 19.18 -13.06
N PRO A 101 5.51 19.76 -14.12
CA PRO A 101 5.53 19.14 -15.44
C PRO A 101 6.34 17.83 -15.38
N LYS A 102 5.73 16.73 -15.80
CA LYS A 102 6.32 15.38 -15.78
C LYS A 102 6.58 14.90 -17.20
N ASN A 103 7.77 14.35 -17.43
CA ASN A 103 7.96 13.45 -18.57
C ASN A 103 7.39 12.06 -18.23
N GLU A 104 7.23 11.20 -19.23
CA GLU A 104 6.61 9.87 -19.06
C GLU A 104 7.33 9.01 -18.02
N THR A 105 8.67 9.07 -17.97
CA THR A 105 9.49 8.32 -17.00
C THR A 105 9.20 8.76 -15.57
N LEU A 106 9.16 10.07 -15.31
CA LEU A 106 8.85 10.63 -13.99
C LEU A 106 7.42 10.30 -13.55
N ALA A 107 6.46 10.32 -14.48
CA ALA A 107 5.09 9.95 -14.18
C ALA A 107 4.99 8.50 -13.64
N LYS A 108 5.91 7.61 -14.01
CA LYS A 108 5.97 6.23 -13.49
C LYS A 108 6.73 6.13 -12.15
N LEU A 109 7.86 6.83 -12.01
CA LEU A 109 8.73 6.72 -10.84
C LEU A 109 8.24 7.49 -9.62
N ILE A 110 7.53 8.60 -9.82
CA ILE A 110 7.06 9.45 -8.72
C ILE A 110 6.11 8.68 -7.79
N PRO A 111 5.05 7.99 -8.27
CA PRO A 111 4.19 7.20 -7.40
C PRO A 111 4.91 6.15 -6.54
N GLU A 112 5.87 5.42 -7.12
CA GLU A 112 6.73 4.47 -6.38
C GLU A 112 7.55 5.19 -5.31
N THR A 113 8.10 6.35 -5.65
CA THR A 113 8.95 7.14 -4.75
C THR A 113 8.15 7.70 -3.58
N VAL A 114 6.95 8.23 -3.82
CA VAL A 114 6.05 8.71 -2.76
C VAL A 114 5.72 7.56 -1.80
N GLY A 115 5.31 6.41 -2.32
CA GLY A 115 4.97 5.27 -1.46
C GLY A 115 6.15 4.75 -0.65
N ALA A 116 7.34 4.63 -1.26
CA ALA A 116 8.55 4.22 -0.54
C ALA A 116 8.95 5.22 0.57
N PHE A 117 8.84 6.52 0.30
CA PHE A 117 9.16 7.59 1.23
C PHE A 117 8.21 7.60 2.43
N ILE A 118 6.89 7.56 2.18
CA ILE A 118 5.87 7.51 3.24
C ILE A 118 5.99 6.23 4.06
N THR A 119 6.27 5.10 3.41
CA THR A 119 6.46 3.82 4.10
C THR A 119 7.65 3.84 5.03
N LYS A 120 8.76 4.49 4.63
CA LYS A 120 9.93 4.64 5.49
C LYS A 120 9.60 5.44 6.76
N PHE A 121 8.84 6.54 6.66
CA PHE A 121 8.42 7.28 7.85
C PHE A 121 7.46 6.50 8.73
N ILE A 122 6.56 5.71 8.17
CA ILE A 122 5.71 4.81 8.95
C ILE A 122 6.59 3.86 9.77
N GLN A 123 7.62 3.27 9.18
CA GLN A 123 8.54 2.39 9.91
C GLN A 123 9.33 3.13 11.00
N ILE A 124 9.90 4.31 10.70
CA ILE A 124 10.65 5.11 11.68
C ILE A 124 9.73 5.50 12.86
N SER A 125 8.53 5.98 12.55
CA SER A 125 7.52 6.38 13.53
C SER A 125 7.07 5.22 14.40
N TYR A 126 6.86 4.05 13.79
CA TYR A 126 6.52 2.82 14.51
C TYR A 126 7.63 2.40 15.47
N ASN A 127 8.89 2.45 15.02
CA ASN A 127 10.06 2.15 15.86
C ASN A 127 10.16 3.13 17.04
N ALA A 128 9.72 4.38 16.88
CA ALA A 128 9.67 5.39 17.93
C ALA A 128 8.47 5.25 18.88
N GLY A 129 7.58 4.27 18.67
CA GLY A 129 6.45 3.98 19.57
C GLY A 129 5.08 4.34 19.03
N ASN A 130 5.00 5.01 17.87
CA ASN A 130 3.72 5.39 17.28
C ASN A 130 3.05 4.22 16.54
N ASN A 131 1.75 4.33 16.29
CA ASN A 131 0.99 3.35 15.49
C ASN A 131 -0.32 3.97 14.99
N ASN A 132 -1.17 3.19 14.32
CA ASN A 132 -2.49 3.61 13.81
C ASN A 132 -2.38 4.74 12.79
N PHE A 133 -1.61 4.49 11.73
CA PHE A 133 -1.39 5.42 10.64
C PHE A 133 -2.63 5.56 9.77
N TYR A 134 -2.93 6.77 9.34
CA TYR A 134 -4.00 7.07 8.39
C TYR A 134 -3.42 7.79 7.19
N LEU A 135 -3.70 7.30 5.99
CA LEU A 135 -3.23 7.89 4.74
C LEU A 135 -4.43 8.21 3.86
N ASN A 136 -4.62 9.48 3.53
CA ASN A 136 -5.58 9.88 2.50
C ASN A 136 -4.84 10.00 1.17
N THR A 137 -5.02 9.03 0.28
CA THR A 137 -4.37 9.01 -1.05
C THR A 137 -5.28 9.59 -2.14
N LYS A 138 -6.54 9.93 -1.84
CA LYS A 138 -7.47 10.58 -2.79
C LYS A 138 -7.02 11.97 -3.23
N CYS A 139 -6.12 12.60 -2.49
CA CYS A 139 -5.53 13.89 -2.86
C CYS A 139 -4.55 13.81 -4.04
N TYR A 140 -4.32 12.62 -4.60
CA TYR A 140 -3.45 12.43 -5.75
C TYR A 140 -4.20 11.74 -6.88
N SER A 141 -4.23 12.39 -8.04
CA SER A 141 -4.85 11.92 -9.28
C SER A 141 -4.22 10.63 -9.82
N GLN A 142 -2.96 10.34 -9.47
CA GLN A 142 -2.31 9.08 -9.78
C GLN A 142 -2.35 8.16 -8.56
N LYS A 143 -2.37 6.84 -8.82
CA LYS A 143 -2.37 5.83 -7.77
C LYS A 143 -0.99 5.75 -7.15
N ILE A 144 -0.89 5.77 -5.82
CA ILE A 144 0.40 5.64 -5.13
C ILE A 144 0.77 4.16 -5.08
N HIS A 145 2.02 3.86 -5.42
CA HIS A 145 2.54 2.50 -5.50
C HIS A 145 3.33 2.17 -4.25
N ASP A 146 3.40 0.89 -3.89
CA ASP A 146 4.33 0.35 -2.90
C ASP A 146 4.20 0.93 -1.49
N ILE A 147 3.00 1.43 -1.14
CA ILE A 147 2.68 1.77 0.25
C ILE A 147 2.76 0.50 1.10
N GLY A 148 3.42 0.62 2.24
CA GLY A 148 3.51 -0.46 3.21
C GLY A 148 4.47 -1.57 2.83
N CYS A 149 5.28 -1.40 1.77
CA CYS A 149 6.34 -2.33 1.40
C CYS A 149 7.48 -2.36 2.44
N HIS A 150 7.95 -3.55 2.79
CA HIS A 150 9.02 -3.74 3.79
C HIS A 150 8.70 -3.21 5.19
N LEU A 151 7.42 -3.00 5.52
CA LEU A 151 7.02 -2.70 6.90
C LEU A 151 7.18 -3.95 7.77
N ASN A 152 7.74 -3.78 8.95
CA ASN A 152 7.95 -4.85 9.91
C ASN A 152 7.45 -4.41 11.28
N GLY A 153 6.34 -5.00 11.69
CA GLY A 153 5.87 -4.97 13.07
C GLY A 153 6.49 -6.11 13.89
N THR A 154 5.86 -6.38 15.02
CA THR A 154 6.17 -7.49 15.92
C THR A 154 4.91 -8.29 16.20
N GLU A 155 5.05 -9.51 16.71
CA GLU A 155 3.91 -10.37 17.05
C GLU A 155 3.00 -9.73 18.10
N GLU A 156 3.60 -8.97 19.02
CA GLU A 156 2.91 -8.25 20.08
C GLU A 156 2.33 -6.91 19.61
N ARG A 157 2.87 -6.33 18.53
CA ARG A 157 2.48 -5.00 18.06
C ARG A 157 2.54 -4.91 16.54
N TYR A 158 1.41 -5.10 15.89
CA TYR A 158 1.30 -4.97 14.44
C TYR A 158 1.46 -3.50 14.01
N VAL A 159 2.03 -3.25 12.82
CA VAL A 159 1.96 -1.92 12.19
C VAL A 159 0.57 -1.76 11.60
N LYS A 160 -0.23 -0.82 12.11
CA LYS A 160 -1.61 -0.60 11.67
C LYS A 160 -1.68 0.60 10.74
N VAL A 161 -2.12 0.39 9.49
CA VAL A 161 -2.22 1.43 8.47
C VAL A 161 -3.62 1.40 7.83
N LYS A 162 -4.35 2.49 7.94
CA LYS A 162 -5.62 2.70 7.24
C LYS A 162 -5.39 3.62 6.04
N ILE A 163 -5.92 3.25 4.89
CA ILE A 163 -5.76 3.99 3.63
C ILE A 163 -7.13 4.35 3.06
N ASP A 164 -7.35 5.64 2.87
CA ASP A 164 -8.52 6.19 2.21
C ASP A 164 -8.15 6.66 0.79
N GLY A 165 -8.37 5.79 -0.18
CA GLY A 165 -8.02 6.00 -1.59
C GLY A 165 -7.48 4.73 -2.25
N ASP A 166 -7.39 4.75 -3.57
CA ASP A 166 -6.90 3.63 -4.36
C ASP A 166 -5.42 3.36 -4.07
N VAL A 167 -5.02 2.09 -4.07
CA VAL A 167 -3.64 1.67 -3.84
C VAL A 167 -3.16 0.64 -4.85
N GLN A 168 -1.88 0.68 -5.17
CA GLN A 168 -1.21 -0.30 -6.00
C GLN A 168 0.00 -0.89 -5.28
N GLY A 169 0.22 -2.20 -5.40
CA GLY A 169 1.44 -2.84 -4.88
C GLY A 169 1.59 -2.84 -3.36
N LEU A 170 0.49 -3.00 -2.61
CA LEU A 170 0.48 -2.90 -1.15
C LEU A 170 1.16 -4.10 -0.45
N CYS A 171 1.80 -3.82 0.70
CA CYS A 171 2.21 -4.83 1.69
C CYS A 171 3.25 -5.86 1.17
N LYS A 172 4.09 -5.49 0.18
CA LYS A 172 5.11 -6.40 -0.32
C LYS A 172 6.25 -6.55 0.69
N ARG A 173 6.66 -7.79 0.96
CA ARG A 173 7.80 -8.14 1.84
C ARG A 173 7.66 -7.59 3.26
N SER A 174 6.43 -7.49 3.73
CA SER A 174 6.08 -6.93 5.03
C SER A 174 5.74 -8.03 6.02
N SER A 175 5.98 -7.78 7.31
CA SER A 175 5.69 -8.72 8.39
C SER A 175 4.88 -8.06 9.49
N TYR A 176 3.92 -8.77 10.08
CA TYR A 176 3.16 -8.27 11.25
C TYR A 176 2.52 -6.90 10.99
N CYS A 177 1.82 -6.77 9.87
CA CYS A 177 1.15 -5.53 9.48
C CYS A 177 -0.35 -5.75 9.37
N GLU A 178 -1.13 -4.72 9.67
CA GLU A 178 -2.57 -4.68 9.50
C GLU A 178 -2.93 -3.49 8.60
N PHE A 179 -3.46 -3.78 7.42
CA PHE A 179 -3.89 -2.78 6.45
C PHE A 179 -5.40 -2.77 6.33
N GLU A 180 -6.01 -1.59 6.34
CA GLU A 180 -7.42 -1.39 6.00
C GLU A 180 -7.51 -0.42 4.81
N ILE A 181 -8.09 -0.87 3.71
CA ILE A 181 -8.19 -0.13 2.46
C ILE A 181 -9.66 0.17 2.21
N ASN A 182 -10.02 1.45 2.21
CA ASN A 182 -11.42 1.86 2.04
C ASN A 182 -11.89 1.82 0.59
N GLU A 183 -10.96 1.96 -0.36
CA GLU A 183 -11.24 2.03 -1.80
C GLU A 183 -10.63 0.84 -2.54
N ASN A 184 -10.28 1.00 -3.82
CA ASN A 184 -9.95 -0.13 -4.69
C ASN A 184 -8.48 -0.51 -4.60
N ILE A 185 -8.23 -1.82 -4.72
CA ILE A 185 -6.89 -2.32 -5.03
C ILE A 185 -6.73 -2.28 -6.54
N VAL A 186 -5.59 -1.77 -6.99
CA VAL A 186 -5.23 -1.69 -8.39
C VAL A 186 -4.24 -2.79 -8.71
N ARG A 187 -4.38 -3.36 -9.91
CA ARG A 187 -3.49 -4.41 -10.42
C ARG A 187 -2.03 -4.01 -10.27
N ASP A 188 -1.25 -4.93 -9.72
CA ASP A 188 0.20 -4.84 -9.59
C ASP A 188 0.84 -6.13 -10.11
N LEU A 189 2.01 -6.03 -10.73
CA LEU A 189 2.69 -7.18 -11.36
C LEU A 189 3.15 -8.24 -10.36
N GLN A 190 3.44 -7.87 -9.11
CA GLN A 190 3.89 -8.80 -8.08
C GLN A 190 2.75 -9.32 -7.20
N GLY A 191 1.59 -8.66 -7.27
CA GLY A 191 0.42 -8.97 -6.49
C GLY A 191 0.45 -8.40 -5.07
N LEU A 192 -0.74 -8.32 -4.47
CA LEU A 192 -0.99 -7.91 -3.10
C LEU A 192 -0.23 -8.83 -2.13
N GLY A 193 0.53 -8.26 -1.20
CA GLY A 193 1.16 -9.04 -0.14
C GLY A 193 2.30 -9.95 -0.60
N PHE A 194 2.89 -9.74 -1.78
CA PHE A 194 4.02 -10.53 -2.28
C PHE A 194 5.12 -10.69 -1.22
N LYS A 195 5.47 -11.94 -0.87
CA LYS A 195 6.45 -12.27 0.19
C LYS A 195 6.14 -11.67 1.56
N SER A 196 4.88 -11.37 1.86
CA SER A 196 4.46 -10.92 3.19
C SER A 196 4.23 -12.08 4.15
N ARG A 197 4.36 -11.84 5.45
CA ARG A 197 4.08 -12.85 6.47
C ARG A 197 3.30 -12.30 7.66
N LYS A 198 2.38 -13.09 8.19
CA LYS A 198 1.59 -12.74 9.38
C LYS A 198 0.93 -11.35 9.26
N CYS A 199 0.44 -11.01 8.08
CA CYS A 199 -0.24 -9.73 7.83
C CYS A 199 -1.76 -9.91 7.79
N ALA A 200 -2.52 -8.87 8.10
CA ALA A 200 -3.96 -8.78 7.88
C ALA A 200 -4.26 -7.66 6.89
N ILE A 201 -5.01 -7.94 5.83
CA ILE A 201 -5.36 -6.94 4.80
C ILE A 201 -6.88 -6.95 4.64
N THR A 202 -7.52 -5.86 5.04
CA THR A 202 -8.96 -5.64 4.88
C THR A 202 -9.21 -4.76 3.66
N ILE A 203 -10.08 -5.24 2.76
CA ILE A 203 -10.41 -4.59 1.48
C ILE A 203 -11.90 -4.26 1.49
N ASN A 204 -12.23 -2.97 1.60
CA ASN A 204 -13.61 -2.50 1.60
C ASN A 204 -14.10 -2.11 0.18
N GLY A 205 -13.21 -1.69 -0.71
CA GLY A 205 -13.52 -1.42 -2.11
C GLY A 205 -13.45 -2.66 -3.00
N THR A 206 -13.18 -2.46 -4.29
CA THR A 206 -13.11 -3.55 -5.28
C THR A 206 -11.70 -4.14 -5.41
N PHE A 207 -11.65 -5.39 -5.84
CA PHE A 207 -10.42 -6.08 -6.22
C PHE A 207 -10.42 -6.28 -7.74
N PRO A 208 -9.27 -6.20 -8.44
CA PRO A 208 -9.27 -6.39 -9.89
C PRO A 208 -9.53 -7.87 -10.25
N VAL A 209 -10.09 -8.11 -11.43
CA VAL A 209 -10.55 -9.44 -11.88
C VAL A 209 -9.44 -10.23 -12.62
N ASP A 210 -8.30 -9.60 -12.91
CA ASP A 210 -7.24 -10.17 -13.75
C ASP A 210 -6.38 -11.22 -13.02
N GLU A 211 -5.98 -12.28 -13.72
CA GLU A 211 -5.10 -13.33 -13.18
C GLU A 211 -3.79 -12.77 -12.58
N GLY A 212 -3.40 -13.26 -11.39
CA GLY A 212 -2.09 -13.01 -10.77
C GLY A 212 -2.03 -11.89 -9.71
N ILE A 213 -3.16 -11.40 -9.19
CA ILE A 213 -3.18 -10.27 -8.26
C ILE A 213 -2.86 -10.66 -6.81
N LEU A 214 -3.05 -11.92 -6.40
CA LEU A 214 -2.56 -12.36 -5.09
C LEU A 214 -1.06 -12.62 -5.19
N GLY A 215 -0.30 -11.99 -4.29
CA GLY A 215 1.15 -12.10 -4.28
C GLY A 215 1.64 -13.53 -3.99
N ILE A 216 2.72 -13.92 -4.68
CA ILE A 216 3.40 -15.17 -4.40
C ILE A 216 4.08 -15.09 -3.02
N ASN A 217 4.01 -16.17 -2.24
CA ASN A 217 4.58 -16.30 -0.89
C ASN A 217 3.92 -15.41 0.18
N ILE A 218 2.59 -15.29 0.17
CA ILE A 218 1.86 -14.76 1.33
C ILE A 218 1.80 -15.86 2.39
N SER A 219 2.46 -15.71 3.54
CA SER A 219 2.52 -16.74 4.58
C SER A 219 1.82 -16.31 5.88
N GLU A 220 0.97 -17.18 6.44
CA GLU A 220 0.23 -16.96 7.68
C GLU A 220 -0.58 -15.65 7.71
N SER A 221 -1.01 -15.15 6.54
CA SER A 221 -1.72 -13.88 6.44
C SER A 221 -3.23 -14.05 6.27
N ARG A 222 -3.98 -13.00 6.56
CA ARG A 222 -5.45 -12.94 6.48
C ARG A 222 -5.86 -11.87 5.49
N LEU A 223 -6.66 -12.25 4.51
CA LEU A 223 -7.34 -11.33 3.59
C LEU A 223 -8.79 -11.23 4.03
N LYS A 224 -9.28 -10.01 4.24
CA LYS A 224 -10.61 -9.75 4.78
C LYS A 224 -11.40 -8.84 3.86
N THR A 225 -12.70 -9.05 3.76
CA THR A 225 -13.58 -8.12 3.04
C THR A 225 -15.01 -8.18 3.55
N LYS A 226 -15.74 -7.06 3.43
CA LYS A 226 -17.20 -6.96 3.61
C LYS A 226 -17.97 -7.06 2.29
N ASN A 227 -17.26 -6.97 1.15
CA ASN A 227 -17.85 -6.91 -0.18
C ASN A 227 -17.92 -8.31 -0.79
N GLU A 228 -19.11 -8.78 -1.14
CA GLU A 228 -19.34 -10.12 -1.69
C GLU A 228 -18.66 -10.32 -3.05
N GLU A 229 -18.61 -9.29 -3.89
CA GLU A 229 -17.93 -9.36 -5.18
C GLU A 229 -16.41 -9.44 -4.99
N THR A 230 -15.85 -8.64 -4.08
CA THR A 230 -14.44 -8.75 -3.69
C THR A 230 -14.14 -10.13 -3.08
N LEU A 231 -15.04 -10.68 -2.27
CA LEU A 231 -14.90 -12.03 -1.73
C LEU A 231 -14.82 -13.07 -2.85
N ARG A 232 -15.78 -13.02 -3.80
CA ARG A 232 -15.82 -13.91 -4.96
C ARG A 232 -14.51 -13.84 -5.75
N GLN A 233 -13.98 -12.64 -5.97
CA GLN A 233 -12.71 -12.42 -6.67
C GLN A 233 -11.52 -12.98 -5.89
N LEU A 234 -11.41 -12.71 -4.58
CA LEU A 234 -10.32 -13.27 -3.76
C LEU A 234 -10.33 -14.80 -3.79
N MET A 235 -11.53 -15.40 -3.71
CA MET A 235 -11.69 -16.84 -3.76
C MET A 235 -11.35 -17.43 -5.14
N SER A 236 -11.79 -16.81 -6.24
CA SER A 236 -11.52 -17.30 -7.59
C SER A 236 -10.02 -17.32 -7.93
N HIS A 237 -9.25 -16.38 -7.39
CA HIS A 237 -7.81 -16.24 -7.63
C HIS A 237 -6.95 -17.24 -6.84
N THR A 238 -7.49 -17.85 -5.79
CA THR A 238 -6.76 -18.82 -4.95
C THR A 238 -6.21 -20.00 -5.76
N PHE A 239 -6.93 -20.42 -6.80
CA PHE A 239 -6.59 -21.57 -7.64
C PHE A 239 -5.64 -21.26 -8.80
N GLY A 240 -5.27 -19.98 -8.99
CA GLY A 240 -4.30 -19.53 -9.98
C GLY A 240 -2.86 -19.48 -9.46
N LEU A 241 -2.67 -19.63 -8.14
CA LEU A 241 -1.37 -19.39 -7.50
C LEU A 241 -0.43 -20.59 -7.60
N ASN A 242 0.87 -20.30 -7.72
CA ASN A 242 1.91 -21.27 -7.42
C ASN A 242 1.89 -21.53 -5.90
N PRO A 243 1.70 -22.79 -5.46
CA PRO A 243 1.51 -23.11 -4.05
C PRO A 243 2.77 -22.83 -3.23
N LYS A 244 3.96 -22.74 -3.83
CA LYS A 244 5.20 -22.57 -3.05
C LYS A 244 5.12 -21.33 -2.14
N GLY A 245 5.24 -21.57 -0.83
CA GLY A 245 5.33 -20.55 0.21
C GLY A 245 4.04 -19.79 0.54
N CYS A 246 2.88 -20.24 0.04
CA CYS A 246 1.60 -19.57 0.27
C CYS A 246 0.80 -20.25 1.39
N ASN A 247 0.63 -19.58 2.52
CA ASN A 247 -0.28 -19.98 3.59
C ASN A 247 -1.16 -18.78 3.94
N TYR A 248 -2.47 -18.84 3.72
CA TYR A 248 -3.33 -17.69 4.03
C TYR A 248 -4.78 -18.09 4.29
N GLN A 249 -5.51 -17.14 4.87
CA GLN A 249 -6.94 -17.24 5.15
C GLN A 249 -7.68 -16.13 4.42
N ILE A 250 -8.86 -16.44 3.88
CA ILE A 250 -9.85 -15.47 3.42
C ILE A 250 -10.98 -15.44 4.45
N LEU A 251 -11.26 -14.25 4.97
CA LEU A 251 -12.32 -13.99 5.94
C LEU A 251 -13.37 -13.07 5.32
N PHE A 252 -14.63 -13.38 5.52
CA PHE A 252 -15.73 -12.47 5.22
C PHE A 252 -16.20 -11.78 6.49
N ILE A 253 -16.35 -10.46 6.45
CA ILE A 253 -16.83 -9.68 7.58
C ILE A 253 -18.32 -9.46 7.39
N LYS A 254 -19.14 -10.09 8.25
CA LYS A 254 -20.60 -10.00 8.21
C LYS A 254 -21.10 -8.60 8.58
N PRO A 255 -22.35 -8.24 8.27
CA PRO A 255 -22.94 -6.94 8.64
C PRO A 255 -22.94 -6.63 10.15
N ASN A 256 -22.84 -7.66 10.99
CA ASN A 256 -22.71 -7.54 12.44
C ASN A 256 -21.25 -7.44 12.92
N GLU A 257 -20.30 -7.20 12.00
CA GLU A 257 -18.85 -7.09 12.24
C GLU A 257 -18.17 -8.39 12.68
N GLN A 258 -18.87 -9.53 12.64
CA GLN A 258 -18.24 -10.83 12.91
C GLN A 258 -17.43 -11.31 11.69
N GLU A 259 -16.19 -11.73 11.95
CA GLU A 259 -15.35 -12.38 10.94
C GLU A 259 -15.73 -13.87 10.81
N GLU A 260 -15.99 -14.30 9.58
CA GLU A 260 -16.23 -15.70 9.24
C GLU A 260 -15.11 -16.22 8.36
N LEU A 261 -14.55 -17.37 8.72
CA LEU A 261 -13.58 -18.06 7.88
C LEU A 261 -14.29 -18.65 6.65
N VAL A 262 -13.88 -18.19 5.48
CA VAL A 262 -14.43 -18.64 4.20
C VAL A 262 -13.52 -19.67 3.54
N LEU A 263 -12.22 -19.40 3.54
CA LEU A 263 -11.22 -20.25 2.90
C LEU A 263 -9.93 -20.25 3.71
N LYS A 264 -9.33 -21.42 3.87
CA LYS A 264 -7.98 -21.62 4.40
C LYS A 264 -7.14 -22.33 3.34
N PHE A 265 -6.03 -21.72 2.96
CA PHE A 265 -5.08 -22.28 2.01
C PHE A 265 -3.77 -22.59 2.74
N GLU A 266 -3.35 -23.85 2.73
CA GLU A 266 -2.13 -24.30 3.38
C GLU A 266 -1.31 -25.18 2.45
N VAL A 267 0.00 -25.00 2.47
CA VAL A 267 0.93 -25.78 1.66
C VAL A 267 1.67 -26.75 2.57
N CYS A 268 1.50 -28.03 2.30
CA CYS A 268 2.14 -29.10 3.03
C CYS A 268 3.63 -29.17 2.65
N GLU A 269 4.52 -29.14 3.64
CA GLU A 269 5.98 -29.19 3.49
C GLU A 269 6.55 -30.52 2.93
N SER A 270 5.69 -31.45 2.50
CA SER A 270 6.13 -32.71 1.88
C SER A 270 6.81 -32.47 0.51
N ASP A 271 7.69 -33.40 0.12
CA ASP A 271 8.51 -33.37 -1.13
C ASP A 271 7.73 -33.09 -2.43
N ASN A 272 6.40 -33.19 -2.41
CA ASN A 272 5.51 -32.97 -3.57
C ASN A 272 4.74 -31.62 -3.55
N CYS A 273 5.08 -30.65 -2.68
CA CYS A 273 4.48 -29.29 -2.66
C CYS A 273 2.95 -29.28 -2.81
N LYS A 274 2.27 -30.06 -1.98
CA LYS A 274 0.83 -30.31 -2.06
C LYS A 274 0.06 -29.24 -1.28
N ALA A 275 -0.97 -28.62 -1.88
CA ALA A 275 -1.84 -27.68 -1.17
C ALA A 275 -3.07 -28.39 -0.57
N GLN A 276 -3.43 -28.02 0.66
CA GLN A 276 -4.71 -28.28 1.31
C GLN A 276 -5.55 -27.00 1.27
N ILE A 277 -6.81 -27.15 0.86
CA ILE A 277 -7.76 -26.04 0.78
C ILE A 277 -9.01 -26.42 1.55
N ASP A 278 -9.26 -25.75 2.67
CA ASP A 278 -10.49 -25.90 3.44
C ASP A 278 -11.43 -24.74 3.09
N ILE A 279 -12.65 -25.05 2.65
CA ILE A 279 -13.66 -24.06 2.24
C ILE A 279 -14.94 -24.25 3.04
N ASN A 280 -15.51 -23.14 3.49
CA ASN A 280 -16.84 -23.13 4.07
C ASN A 280 -17.89 -23.46 3.00
N LYS A 281 -18.73 -24.47 3.26
CA LYS A 281 -19.76 -24.96 2.33
C LYS A 281 -20.66 -23.87 1.74
N GLU A 282 -21.00 -22.84 2.52
CA GLU A 282 -21.87 -21.75 2.08
C GLU A 282 -21.28 -20.97 0.90
N TYR A 283 -19.95 -20.90 0.83
CA TYR A 283 -19.20 -20.12 -0.14
C TYR A 283 -18.61 -20.95 -1.28
N TYR A 284 -18.76 -22.28 -1.25
CA TYR A 284 -18.20 -23.18 -2.26
C TYR A 284 -18.63 -22.84 -3.70
N LYS A 285 -19.87 -22.36 -3.87
CA LYS A 285 -20.43 -21.90 -5.15
C LYS A 285 -19.59 -20.81 -5.84
N PHE A 286 -18.76 -20.05 -5.10
CA PHE A 286 -17.92 -19.00 -5.68
C PHE A 286 -16.67 -19.52 -6.39
N ILE A 287 -16.28 -20.77 -6.12
CA ILE A 287 -15.04 -21.36 -6.63
C ILE A 287 -15.26 -22.63 -7.43
N GLU A 288 -16.44 -23.25 -7.31
CA GLU A 288 -16.81 -24.45 -8.06
C GLU A 288 -16.48 -24.35 -9.57
N PRO A 289 -16.78 -23.25 -10.29
CA PRO A 289 -16.40 -23.14 -11.71
C PRO A 289 -14.89 -23.15 -11.94
N SER A 290 -14.12 -22.50 -11.05
CA SER A 290 -12.65 -22.45 -11.15
C SER A 290 -12.02 -23.80 -10.87
N ILE A 291 -12.55 -24.56 -9.91
CA ILE A 291 -12.13 -25.92 -9.60
C ILE A 291 -12.44 -26.84 -10.77
N GLN A 292 -13.68 -26.82 -11.28
CA GLN A 292 -14.10 -27.66 -12.40
C GLN A 292 -13.25 -27.40 -13.64
N ARG A 293 -12.97 -26.12 -13.95
CA ARG A 293 -12.09 -25.77 -15.07
C ARG A 293 -10.69 -26.36 -14.94
N LYS A 294 -10.11 -26.39 -13.73
CA LYS A 294 -8.77 -26.97 -13.47
C LYS A 294 -8.76 -28.49 -13.62
N ILE A 295 -9.83 -29.15 -13.17
CA ILE A 295 -10.10 -30.57 -13.36
C ILE A 295 -10.17 -30.89 -14.87
N ASP A 296 -10.94 -30.10 -15.62
CA ASP A 296 -11.16 -30.30 -17.07
C ASP A 296 -9.87 -30.18 -17.89
N ILE A 297 -8.96 -29.27 -17.52
CA ILE A 297 -7.68 -29.06 -18.22
C ILE A 297 -6.53 -29.96 -17.73
N GLY A 298 -6.80 -30.91 -16.83
CA GLY A 298 -5.79 -31.88 -16.38
C GLY A 298 -4.72 -31.33 -15.43
N HIS A 299 -4.92 -30.14 -14.85
CA HIS A 299 -3.97 -29.52 -13.91
C HIS A 299 -4.18 -30.04 -12.46
N TYR A 300 -4.13 -31.36 -12.28
CA TYR A 300 -4.36 -32.03 -10.98
C TYR A 300 -3.18 -31.91 -10.01
N ASP A 301 -1.99 -31.57 -10.49
CA ASP A 301 -0.75 -31.68 -9.69
C ASP A 301 -0.63 -30.63 -8.56
N LEU A 302 -1.50 -29.61 -8.53
CA LEU A 302 -1.41 -28.53 -7.53
C LEU A 302 -2.35 -28.68 -6.32
N ILE A 303 -3.45 -29.42 -6.42
CA ILE A 303 -4.50 -29.44 -5.38
C ILE A 303 -4.64 -30.86 -4.87
N CYS A 304 -4.30 -31.08 -3.61
CA CYS A 304 -4.26 -32.42 -3.06
C CYS A 304 -5.51 -32.78 -2.27
N ASN A 305 -6.14 -31.81 -1.60
CA ASN A 305 -7.41 -32.00 -0.91
C ASN A 305 -8.21 -30.69 -0.88
N VAL A 306 -9.48 -30.77 -1.28
CA VAL A 306 -10.49 -29.74 -1.06
C VAL A 306 -11.43 -30.26 0.01
N ASN A 307 -11.41 -29.68 1.21
CA ASN A 307 -12.29 -30.05 2.30
C ASN A 307 -13.40 -29.02 2.45
N LEU A 308 -14.62 -29.52 2.63
CA LEU A 308 -15.77 -28.67 2.92
C LEU A 308 -16.12 -28.75 4.40
N PHE A 309 -15.96 -27.64 5.12
CA PHE A 309 -16.43 -27.52 6.50
C PHE A 309 -17.80 -26.85 6.55
#